data_AF-S5UZ48-F1
#
_entry.id   AF-S5UZ48-F1
#
_cell.length_a   1.000
_cell.length_b   1.000
_cell.length_c   1.000
_cell.angle_alpha   90.00
_cell.angle_beta   90.00
_cell.angle_gamma   90.00
#
_symmetry.space_group_name_H-M   'P 1'
#
loop_
_entity.id
_entity.type
_entity.pdbx_description
1 polymer ?
#
loop_
_entity_poly.entity_id
_entity_poly.type
_entity_poly.pdbx_seq_one_letter_code
_entity_poly.pdbx_strand_id
1 'polypeptide(L)'
;MAAGTWAAVLLLAGGSLLTGCSDSYNDKRGKGDAPVRGRAGDDTPAEVFNMPDGFGNLATKCVGHGFRAYVTTNASGPSNVQIVEDKACAG
;
A
#
# COMPACT_ATOMS: atom_id res chain seq x y z
N MET A 1 -0.80 51.11 13.78
CA MET A 1 -0.60 49.73 14.30
C MET A 1 -1.38 48.77 13.42
N ALA A 2 -0.87 48.44 12.23
CA ALA A 2 -1.61 47.58 11.29
C ALA A 2 -0.71 46.78 10.35
N ALA A 3 0.53 47.22 10.08
CA ALA A 3 1.42 46.52 9.15
C ALA A 3 2.02 45.22 9.73
N GLY A 4 2.23 45.14 11.05
CA GLY A 4 2.88 43.98 11.70
C GLY A 4 1.97 42.75 11.82
N THR A 5 0.65 42.94 11.92
CA THR A 5 -0.32 41.85 12.08
C THR A 5 -0.55 41.07 10.79
N TRP A 6 -0.51 41.73 9.62
CA TRP A 6 -0.66 41.04 8.33
C TRP A 6 0.56 40.17 7.99
N ALA A 7 1.77 40.62 8.32
CA ALA A 7 2.99 39.84 8.12
C ALA A 7 3.01 38.55 8.95
N ALA A 8 2.53 38.62 10.20
CA ALA A 8 2.44 37.45 11.07
C ALA A 8 1.43 36.41 10.55
N VAL A 9 0.28 36.85 10.04
CA VAL A 9 -0.76 35.96 9.48
C VAL A 9 -0.27 35.27 8.21
N LEU A 10 0.43 35.99 7.33
CA LEU A 10 1.04 35.41 6.13
C LEU A 10 2.13 34.38 6.43
N LEU A 11 2.93 34.60 7.49
CA LEU A 11 3.95 33.65 7.93
C LEU A 11 3.34 32.38 8.56
N LEU A 12 2.25 32.52 9.32
CA LEU A 12 1.53 31.38 9.91
C LEU A 12 0.76 30.56 8.87
N ALA A 13 0.14 31.23 7.88
CA ALA A 13 -0.56 30.56 6.78
C ALA A 13 0.41 29.90 5.79
N GLY A 14 1.58 30.51 5.54
CA GLY A 14 2.62 29.93 4.69
C GLY A 14 3.35 28.75 5.35
N GLY A 15 3.60 28.81 6.66
CA GLY A 15 4.29 27.75 7.40
C GLY A 15 3.50 26.45 7.55
N SER A 16 2.17 26.55 7.65
CA SER A 16 1.28 25.38 7.80
C SER A 16 1.08 24.58 6.51
N LEU A 17 1.39 25.15 5.34
CA LEU A 17 1.42 24.43 4.07
C LEU A 17 2.71 23.60 3.88
N LEU A 18 3.75 23.85 4.68
CA LEU A 18 5.05 23.17 4.59
C LEU A 18 5.23 22.06 5.63
N THR A 19 4.37 21.96 6.65
CA THR A 19 4.27 20.77 7.49
C THR A 19 3.50 19.69 6.73
N GLY A 20 4.14 19.22 5.66
CA GLY A 20 3.58 18.31 4.68
C GLY A 20 3.16 16.97 5.28
N CYS A 21 2.27 16.33 4.53
CA CYS A 21 2.04 14.89 4.53
C CYS A 21 3.41 14.18 4.57
N SER A 22 3.85 13.78 5.76
CA SER A 22 5.11 13.07 5.91
C SER A 22 4.91 11.63 5.43
N ASP A 23 5.30 11.37 4.18
CA ASP A 23 5.40 10.02 3.61
C ASP A 23 6.20 9.08 4.54
N SER A 24 7.17 9.65 5.28
CA SER A 24 8.01 8.91 6.23
C SER A 24 7.25 8.16 7.33
N TYR A 25 6.09 8.64 7.79
CA TYR A 25 5.34 7.96 8.86
C TYR A 25 4.70 6.65 8.36
N ASN A 26 4.15 6.67 7.15
CA ASN A 26 3.52 5.49 6.55
C ASN A 26 4.58 4.54 5.98
N ASP A 27 5.63 5.06 5.36
CA ASP A 27 6.75 4.27 4.82
C ASP A 27 7.47 3.47 5.91
N LYS A 28 7.79 4.11 7.05
CA LYS A 28 8.44 3.44 8.20
C LYS A 28 7.58 2.34 8.82
N ARG A 29 6.28 2.32 8.52
CA ARG A 29 5.31 1.38 9.07
C ARG A 29 4.84 0.35 8.06
N GLY A 30 5.47 0.27 6.87
CA GLY A 30 5.05 -0.62 5.79
C GLY A 30 3.63 -0.33 5.32
N LYS A 31 3.14 0.89 5.55
CA LYS A 31 1.83 1.41 5.12
C LYS A 31 1.95 2.24 3.84
N GLY A 32 3.17 2.48 3.36
CA GLY A 32 3.50 3.18 2.11
C GLY A 32 3.63 2.27 0.89
N ASP A 33 3.17 1.02 0.97
CA ASP A 33 3.30 0.07 -0.14
C ASP A 33 2.19 0.29 -1.19
N ALA A 34 2.44 1.22 -2.11
CA ALA A 34 1.93 1.20 -3.48
C ALA A 34 2.66 2.23 -4.36
N PRO A 35 2.87 1.97 -5.66
CA PRO A 35 3.72 0.94 -6.27
C PRO A 35 5.20 1.36 -6.29
N VAL A 36 6.12 0.41 -6.47
CA VAL A 36 7.54 0.75 -6.70
C VAL A 36 7.66 1.46 -8.06
N ARG A 37 7.65 2.81 -8.08
CA ARG A 37 7.86 3.59 -9.32
C ARG A 37 9.17 3.15 -9.98
N GLY A 38 9.06 2.50 -11.15
CA GLY A 38 10.20 2.01 -11.92
C GLY A 38 10.81 0.69 -11.45
N ARG A 39 10.19 -0.02 -10.50
CA ARG A 39 10.60 -1.36 -10.04
C ARG A 39 9.39 -2.23 -9.69
N ALA A 40 8.40 -2.26 -10.58
CA ALA A 40 7.07 -2.80 -10.32
C ALA A 40 7.04 -4.28 -9.83
N GLY A 41 8.17 -4.97 -9.89
CA GLY A 41 8.29 -6.35 -9.47
C GLY A 41 7.76 -7.25 -10.57
N ASP A 42 7.19 -8.39 -10.18
CA ASP A 42 6.43 -9.20 -11.10
C ASP A 42 5.06 -8.55 -11.34
N ASP A 43 4.84 -8.05 -12.55
CA ASP A 43 3.59 -7.39 -12.99
C ASP A 43 2.60 -8.33 -13.70
N THR A 44 2.89 -9.64 -13.74
CA THR A 44 1.92 -10.60 -14.30
C THR A 44 0.62 -10.62 -13.47
N PRO A 45 -0.55 -10.83 -14.08
CA PRO A 45 -1.80 -10.95 -13.33
C PRO A 45 -1.73 -12.10 -12.32
N ALA A 46 -2.30 -11.90 -11.13
CA ALA A 46 -2.55 -12.99 -10.20
C ALA A 46 -3.65 -13.92 -10.76
N GLU A 47 -3.58 -15.21 -10.42
CA GLU A 47 -4.69 -16.13 -10.64
C GLU A 47 -5.77 -15.86 -9.59
N VAL A 48 -7.04 -15.80 -10.01
CA VAL A 48 -8.18 -15.44 -9.15
C VAL A 48 -9.22 -16.55 -9.16
N PHE A 49 -9.60 -16.99 -7.97
CA PHE A 49 -10.68 -17.93 -7.72
C PHE A 49 -11.86 -17.18 -7.11
N ASN A 50 -12.97 -17.14 -7.85
CA ASN A 50 -14.19 -16.48 -7.40
C ASN A 50 -14.96 -17.37 -6.43
N MET A 51 -15.48 -16.77 -5.35
CA MET A 51 -16.31 -17.46 -4.36
C MET A 51 -17.73 -16.87 -4.39
N PRO A 52 -18.70 -17.52 -5.07
CA PRO A 52 -20.03 -16.95 -5.30
C PRO A 52 -20.98 -17.02 -4.09
N ASP A 53 -20.58 -17.75 -3.05
CA ASP A 53 -21.34 -18.06 -1.84
C ASP A 53 -21.16 -17.02 -0.71
N GLY A 54 -20.67 -15.83 -1.06
CA GLY A 54 -20.56 -14.69 -0.14
C GLY A 54 -19.23 -14.60 0.62
N PHE A 55 -18.29 -15.52 0.36
CA PHE A 55 -16.91 -15.39 0.83
C PHE A 55 -16.10 -14.47 -0.10
N GLY A 56 -14.99 -13.93 0.41
CA GLY A 56 -14.08 -13.11 -0.38
C GLY A 56 -13.33 -13.93 -1.44
N ASN A 57 -13.18 -13.39 -2.65
CA ASN A 57 -12.41 -14.07 -3.70
C ASN A 57 -10.96 -14.29 -3.28
N LEU A 58 -10.35 -15.37 -3.75
CA LEU A 58 -8.96 -15.71 -3.48
C LEU A 58 -8.09 -15.35 -4.68
N ALA A 59 -7.02 -14.60 -4.46
CA ALA A 59 -5.99 -14.35 -5.46
C ALA A 59 -4.69 -15.06 -5.05
N THR A 60 -3.94 -15.60 -6.01
CA THR A 60 -2.65 -16.24 -5.75
C THR A 60 -1.59 -15.89 -6.78
N LYS A 61 -0.34 -15.80 -6.31
CA LYS A 61 0.83 -15.55 -7.14
C LYS A 61 2.12 -16.01 -6.46
N CYS A 62 3.12 -16.40 -7.25
CA CYS A 62 4.48 -16.54 -6.76
C CYS A 62 5.01 -15.19 -6.27
N VAL A 63 5.69 -15.18 -5.12
CA VAL A 63 6.27 -13.97 -4.50
C VAL A 63 7.79 -14.05 -4.37
N GLY A 64 8.40 -14.95 -5.15
CA GLY A 64 9.84 -15.19 -5.19
C GLY A 64 10.33 -16.23 -4.17
N HIS A 65 11.60 -16.62 -4.32
CA HIS A 65 12.32 -17.48 -3.38
C HIS A 65 11.65 -18.84 -3.07
N GLY A 66 10.84 -19.39 -3.98
CA GLY A 66 10.13 -20.65 -3.72
C GLY A 66 8.87 -20.50 -2.86
N PHE A 67 8.27 -19.31 -2.82
CA PHE A 67 7.06 -19.04 -2.06
C PHE A 67 5.91 -18.55 -2.94
N ARG A 68 4.69 -18.91 -2.52
CA ARG A 68 3.43 -18.45 -3.09
C ARG A 68 2.61 -17.74 -2.03
N ALA A 69 2.03 -16.62 -2.41
CA ALA A 69 1.05 -15.91 -1.59
C ALA A 69 -0.38 -16.27 -2.02
N TYR A 70 -1.26 -16.32 -1.03
CA TYR A 70 -2.70 -16.41 -1.17
C TYR A 70 -3.32 -15.24 -0.43
N VAL A 71 -4.13 -14.45 -1.11
CA VAL A 71 -4.74 -13.24 -0.54
C VAL A 71 -6.24 -13.28 -0.79
N THR A 72 -7.04 -13.08 0.25
CA THR A 72 -8.48 -12.90 0.09
C THR A 72 -8.80 -11.42 -0.15
N THR A 73 -9.64 -11.13 -1.13
CA THR A 73 -10.24 -9.79 -1.27
C THR A 73 -11.32 -9.61 -0.20
N ASN A 74 -11.27 -8.48 0.50
CA ASN A 74 -12.29 -8.09 1.45
C ASN A 74 -12.87 -6.73 1.00
N ALA A 75 -14.19 -6.58 1.02
CA ALA A 75 -14.87 -5.37 0.60
C ALA A 75 -14.72 -4.20 1.60
N SER A 76 -14.53 -4.48 2.89
CA SER A 76 -14.51 -3.44 3.95
C SER A 76 -13.69 -3.77 5.20
N GLY A 77 -13.19 -4.99 5.32
CA GLY A 77 -12.36 -5.46 6.44
C GLY A 77 -10.94 -5.84 6.01
N PRO A 78 -10.11 -6.35 6.94
CA PRO A 78 -8.75 -6.77 6.62
C PRO A 78 -8.78 -7.95 5.62
N SER A 79 -7.90 -7.89 4.63
CA SER A 79 -7.56 -9.05 3.79
C SER A 79 -6.76 -10.06 4.60
N ASN A 80 -7.04 -11.35 4.42
CA ASN A 80 -6.19 -12.41 4.93
C ASN A 80 -5.07 -12.68 3.92
N VAL A 81 -3.88 -12.98 4.44
CA VAL A 81 -2.74 -13.43 3.64
C VAL A 81 -2.19 -14.73 4.21
N GLN A 82 -1.87 -15.67 3.33
CA GLN A 82 -1.10 -16.86 3.67
C GLN A 82 0.05 -17.00 2.69
N ILE A 83 1.25 -17.25 3.22
CA ILE A 83 2.44 -17.52 2.42
C ILE A 83 2.84 -18.96 2.69
N VAL A 84 3.04 -19.72 1.63
CA VAL A 84 3.44 -21.13 1.70
C VAL A 84 4.64 -21.38 0.80
N GLU A 85 5.42 -22.38 1.16
CA GLU A 85 6.45 -22.92 0.26
C GLU A 85 5.78 -23.55 -0.97
N ASP A 86 6.25 -23.17 -2.15
CA ASP A 86 5.84 -23.74 -3.43
C ASP A 86 7.07 -23.89 -4.33
N LYS A 87 7.45 -25.14 -4.59
CA LYS A 87 8.61 -25.47 -5.44
C LYS A 87 8.44 -24.98 -6.88
N ALA A 88 7.21 -24.78 -7.36
CA ALA A 88 6.95 -24.19 -8.67
C ALA A 88 7.33 -22.69 -8.73
N CYS A 89 7.45 -22.03 -7.58
CA CYS A 89 7.80 -20.61 -7.46
C CYS A 89 9.30 -20.36 -7.20
N ALA A 90 10.16 -21.37 -7.35
CA ALA A 90 11.60 -21.27 -7.11
C ALA A 90 12.42 -20.81 -8.35
N GLY A 91 11.74 -20.51 -9.46
CA GLY A 91 12.35 -20.11 -10.74
C GLY A 91 12.79 -18.66 -10.81
#